data_AF-A0AA88L6J4-F1
#
_entry.id   AF-A0AA88L6J4-F1
#
_cell.length_a   1.000
_cell.length_b   1.000
_cell.length_c   1.000
_cell.angle_alpha   90.00
_cell.angle_beta   90.00
_cell.angle_gamma   90.00
#
_symmetry.space_group_name_H-M   'P 1'
#
loop_
_entity.id
_entity.type
_entity.pdbx_description
1 polymer ?
#
loop_
_entity_poly.entity_id
_entity_poly.type
_entity_poly.pdbx_seq_one_letter_code
_entity_poly.pdbx_strand_id
1 'polypeptide(L)'
;MKIEEDKLFFNETERAKSTGMLVWSSIKDTVYILNVVVEVVGLSSDDFPISKSSIQQICTETRKSRAEAIKSDFQNNVSNIVTVHWDGKLLPGLDVKSSKEECLPVIASFHGIKQLLTVLKLESSFGKHQAKAISTALFD
;
A
#
# COMPACT_ATOMS: atom_id res chain seq x y z
N MET A 1 -14.04 -30.21 -3.75
CA MET A 1 -14.11 -29.46 -2.49
C MET A 1 -12.96 -28.44 -2.36
N LYS A 2 -11.69 -28.85 -2.34
CA LYS A 2 -10.51 -27.94 -2.25
C LYS A 2 -10.49 -26.80 -3.30
N ILE A 3 -10.69 -27.17 -4.57
CA ILE A 3 -10.66 -26.24 -5.72
C ILE A 3 -11.76 -25.17 -5.66
N GLU A 4 -12.88 -25.46 -5.00
CA GLU A 4 -14.01 -24.53 -4.90
C GLU A 4 -13.80 -23.52 -3.76
N GLU A 5 -13.15 -23.94 -2.68
CA GLU A 5 -12.67 -23.05 -1.61
C GLU A 5 -11.55 -22.12 -2.11
N ASP A 6 -10.64 -22.62 -2.94
CA ASP A 6 -9.57 -21.81 -3.55
C ASP A 6 -10.13 -20.71 -4.47
N LYS A 7 -11.21 -21.02 -5.20
CA LYS A 7 -11.93 -20.04 -6.05
C LYS A 7 -12.72 -19.03 -5.24
N LEU A 8 -13.32 -19.46 -4.12
CA LEU A 8 -14.05 -18.58 -3.21
C LEU A 8 -13.09 -17.58 -2.54
N PHE A 9 -11.92 -18.06 -2.11
CA PHE A 9 -10.84 -17.27 -1.50
C PHE A 9 -10.31 -16.22 -2.49
N PHE A 10 -10.01 -16.60 -3.73
CA PHE A 10 -9.55 -15.66 -4.76
C PHE A 10 -10.56 -14.53 -5.01
N ASN A 11 -11.86 -14.84 -5.04
CA ASN A 11 -12.94 -13.86 -5.18
C ASN A 11 -13.14 -12.98 -3.94
N GLU A 12 -12.77 -13.45 -2.75
CA GLU A 12 -12.82 -12.68 -1.52
C GLU A 12 -11.62 -11.73 -1.37
N THR A 13 -10.44 -12.16 -1.83
CA THR A 13 -9.23 -11.34 -1.94
C THR A 13 -9.41 -10.20 -2.94
N GLU A 14 -10.15 -10.41 -4.03
CA GLU A 14 -10.59 -9.34 -4.96
C GLU A 14 -11.48 -8.29 -4.26
N ARG A 15 -12.35 -8.72 -3.34
CA ARG A 15 -13.25 -7.85 -2.57
C ARG A 15 -12.54 -7.04 -1.50
N ALA A 16 -11.48 -7.59 -0.90
CA ALA A 16 -10.64 -6.95 0.11
C ALA A 16 -9.71 -5.84 -0.45
N LYS A 17 -9.62 -5.69 -1.78
CA LYS A 17 -8.80 -4.67 -2.44
C LYS A 17 -9.29 -3.23 -2.22
N SER A 18 -10.50 -3.00 -1.68
CA SER A 18 -11.08 -1.65 -1.56
C SER A 18 -10.97 -0.97 -0.17
N THR A 19 -10.45 -1.63 0.86
CA THR A 19 -10.48 -1.11 2.25
C THR A 19 -9.15 -1.18 2.97
N GLY A 20 -8.06 -0.65 2.40
CA GLY A 20 -6.78 -0.45 3.14
C GLY A 20 -6.15 -1.71 3.79
N MET A 21 -6.72 -2.90 3.55
CA MET A 21 -6.36 -4.19 4.13
C MET A 21 -5.33 -4.92 3.26
N LEU A 22 -4.66 -4.19 2.38
CA LEU A 22 -3.80 -4.73 1.33
C LEU A 22 -2.50 -5.34 1.88
N VAL A 23 -1.97 -4.82 2.99
CA VAL A 23 -0.71 -5.34 3.55
C VAL A 23 -0.94 -6.64 4.33
N TRP A 24 -2.05 -6.76 5.06
CA TRP A 24 -2.33 -7.94 5.88
C TRP A 24 -2.77 -9.14 5.05
N SER A 25 -3.53 -8.90 3.96
CA SER A 25 -3.92 -9.95 3.01
C SER A 25 -2.69 -10.50 2.29
N SER A 26 -1.84 -9.62 1.76
CA SER A 26 -0.62 -10.03 1.04
C SER A 26 0.34 -10.88 1.89
N ILE A 27 0.50 -10.58 3.18
CA ILE A 27 1.41 -11.36 4.04
C ILE A 27 0.85 -12.78 4.26
N LYS A 28 -0.46 -12.92 4.48
CA LYS A 28 -1.08 -14.26 4.64
C LYS A 28 -0.95 -15.09 3.37
N ASP A 29 -1.20 -14.46 2.22
CA ASP A 29 -1.06 -15.11 0.92
C ASP A 29 0.39 -15.54 0.67
N THR A 30 1.36 -14.72 1.07
CA THR A 30 2.79 -15.03 0.94
C THR A 30 3.22 -16.21 1.81
N VAL A 31 2.79 -16.27 3.08
CA VAL A 31 3.05 -17.42 3.97
C VAL A 31 2.53 -18.71 3.34
N TYR A 32 1.30 -18.68 2.82
CA TYR A 32 0.67 -19.84 2.20
C TYR A 32 1.44 -20.29 0.95
N ILE A 33 1.76 -19.37 0.03
CA ILE A 33 2.50 -19.68 -1.19
C ILE A 33 3.87 -20.28 -0.85
N LEU A 34 4.60 -19.70 0.10
CA LEU A 34 5.91 -20.22 0.50
C LEU A 34 5.81 -21.62 1.08
N ASN A 35 4.79 -21.90 1.90
CA ASN A 35 4.59 -23.23 2.46
C ASN A 35 4.27 -24.27 1.37
N VAL A 36 3.42 -23.92 0.40
CA VAL A 36 3.13 -24.79 -0.77
C VAL A 36 4.41 -25.05 -1.58
N VAL A 37 5.26 -24.04 -1.78
CA VAL A 37 6.53 -24.20 -2.51
C VAL A 37 7.48 -25.14 -1.76
N VAL A 38 7.61 -25.01 -0.43
CA VAL A 38 8.43 -25.89 0.40
C VAL A 38 7.97 -27.35 0.27
N GLU A 39 6.66 -27.59 0.36
CA GLU A 39 6.06 -28.92 0.18
C GLU A 39 6.33 -29.50 -1.22
N VAL A 40 6.16 -28.71 -2.28
CA VAL A 40 6.39 -29.15 -3.67
C VAL A 40 7.86 -29.48 -3.94
N VAL A 41 8.79 -28.74 -3.31
CA VAL A 41 10.23 -28.99 -3.43
C VAL A 41 10.67 -30.21 -2.60
N GLY A 42 9.76 -30.82 -1.82
CA GLY A 42 10.03 -32.00 -1.00
C GLY A 42 10.80 -31.69 0.28
N LEU A 43 10.78 -30.43 0.73
CA LEU A 43 11.38 -29.99 1.98
C LEU A 43 10.38 -30.14 3.12
N SER A 44 10.86 -30.38 4.33
CA SER A 44 10.00 -30.37 5.51
C SER A 44 9.67 -28.92 5.89
N SER A 45 8.39 -28.63 6.15
CA SER A 45 7.99 -27.36 6.77
C SER A 45 8.64 -27.16 8.15
N ASP A 46 9.08 -28.22 8.82
CA ASP A 46 9.81 -28.15 10.09
C ASP A 46 11.23 -27.59 9.93
N ASP A 47 11.86 -27.81 8.76
CA ASP A 47 13.19 -27.31 8.45
C ASP A 47 13.17 -25.81 8.09
N PHE A 48 11.99 -25.31 7.69
CA PHE A 48 11.77 -23.93 7.24
C PHE A 48 10.55 -23.32 7.93
N PRO A 49 10.64 -22.99 9.23
CA PRO A 49 9.55 -22.33 9.93
C PRO A 49 9.29 -20.93 9.33
N ILE A 50 8.27 -20.82 8.48
CA ILE A 50 7.87 -19.56 7.84
C ILE A 50 7.05 -18.72 8.82
N SER A 51 7.72 -17.81 9.52
CA SER A 51 7.07 -16.86 10.43
C SER A 51 6.46 -15.68 9.68
N LYS A 52 5.22 -15.36 10.03
CA LYS A 52 4.54 -14.14 9.59
C LYS A 52 5.32 -12.87 9.91
N SER A 53 5.91 -12.78 11.12
CA SER A 53 6.63 -11.58 11.56
C SER A 53 7.91 -11.38 10.74
N SER A 54 8.63 -12.45 10.42
CA SER A 54 9.83 -12.42 9.59
C SER A 54 9.51 -11.94 8.17
N ILE A 55 8.44 -12.44 7.56
CA ILE A 55 7.98 -11.95 6.24
C ILE A 55 7.62 -10.46 6.31
N GLN A 56 6.85 -10.06 7.33
CA GLN A 56 6.46 -8.67 7.49
C GLN A 56 7.68 -7.75 7.61
N GLN A 57 8.68 -8.15 8.39
CA GLN A 57 9.93 -7.44 8.55
C GLN A 57 10.68 -7.32 7.21
N ILE A 58 10.94 -8.44 6.53
CA ILE A 58 11.65 -8.46 5.24
C ILE A 58 10.93 -7.59 4.20
N CYS A 59 9.60 -7.67 4.11
CA CYS A 59 8.84 -6.84 3.19
C CYS A 59 8.93 -5.35 3.57
N THR A 60 8.96 -5.02 4.86
CA THR A 60 9.09 -3.63 5.33
C THR A 60 10.47 -3.06 5.01
N GLU A 61 11.52 -3.82 5.30
CA GLU A 61 12.90 -3.46 5.02
C GLU A 61 13.14 -3.33 3.51
N THR A 62 12.63 -4.27 2.71
CA THR A 62 12.73 -4.23 1.24
C THR A 62 12.03 -3.00 0.66
N ARG A 63 10.82 -2.68 1.14
CA ARG A 63 10.10 -1.47 0.72
C ARG A 63 10.84 -0.19 1.10
N LYS A 64 11.39 -0.14 2.32
CA LYS A 64 12.19 0.99 2.80
C LYS A 64 13.44 1.18 1.94
N SER A 65 14.23 0.12 1.75
CA SER A 65 15.45 0.13 0.93
C SER A 65 15.15 0.56 -0.50
N ARG A 66 14.09 0.03 -1.12
CA ARG A 66 13.68 0.42 -2.47
C ARG A 66 13.25 1.89 -2.56
N ALA A 67 12.51 2.39 -1.57
CA ALA A 67 12.12 3.79 -1.52
C ALA A 67 13.33 4.72 -1.38
N GLU A 68 14.31 4.34 -0.55
CA GLU A 68 15.58 5.06 -0.38
C GLU A 68 16.41 5.05 -1.68
N ALA A 69 16.50 3.90 -2.36
CA ALA A 69 17.19 3.77 -3.64
C ALA A 69 16.56 4.67 -4.72
N ILE A 70 15.24 4.64 -4.88
CA ILE A 70 14.51 5.51 -5.82
C ILE A 70 14.73 6.97 -5.47
N LYS A 71 14.62 7.34 -4.19
CA LYS A 71 14.81 8.71 -3.74
C LYS A 71 16.23 9.20 -4.05
N SER A 72 17.25 8.39 -3.75
CA SER A 72 18.64 8.77 -4.01
C SER A 72 18.93 8.88 -5.50
N ASP A 73 18.47 7.93 -6.32
CA ASP A 73 18.63 7.99 -7.77
C ASP A 73 17.98 9.25 -8.34
N PHE A 74 16.76 9.57 -7.91
CA PHE A 74 16.05 10.74 -8.39
C PHE A 74 16.73 12.07 -7.97
N GLN A 75 17.21 12.16 -6.72
CA GLN A 75 17.91 13.34 -6.20
C GLN A 75 19.29 13.55 -6.83
N ASN A 76 20.01 12.47 -7.17
CA ASN A 76 21.32 12.56 -7.81
C ASN A 76 21.21 13.10 -9.25
N ASN A 77 20.07 12.87 -9.91
CA ASN A 77 19.87 13.24 -11.30
C ASN A 77 19.23 14.63 -11.48
N VAL A 78 18.58 15.19 -10.45
CA VAL A 78 17.84 16.45 -10.56
C VAL A 78 17.94 17.28 -9.27
N SER A 79 18.53 18.47 -9.36
CA SER A 79 18.55 19.46 -8.27
C SER A 79 17.21 20.20 -8.17
N ASN A 80 16.77 20.54 -6.96
CA ASN A 80 15.56 21.35 -6.64
C ASN A 80 14.19 20.69 -6.89
N ILE A 81 14.01 19.44 -6.47
CA ILE A 81 12.71 18.75 -6.55
C ILE A 81 11.93 18.86 -5.24
N VAL A 82 10.64 19.19 -5.36
CA VAL A 82 9.64 18.99 -4.30
C VAL A 82 9.01 17.61 -4.48
N THR A 83 9.08 16.76 -3.46
CA THR A 83 8.39 15.46 -3.46
C THR A 83 6.96 15.63 -2.94
N VAL A 84 5.97 15.22 -3.74
CA VAL A 84 4.56 15.23 -3.32
C VAL A 84 4.14 13.83 -2.88
N HIS A 85 3.63 13.72 -1.66
CA HIS A 85 3.14 12.48 -1.06
C HIS A 85 1.63 12.57 -0.84
N TRP A 86 0.90 11.56 -1.32
CA TRP A 86 -0.55 11.49 -1.19
C TRP A 86 -1.05 10.08 -0.86
N ASP A 87 -0.20 9.05 -0.88
CA ASP A 87 -0.54 7.66 -0.54
C ASP A 87 -0.66 7.43 0.98
N GLY A 88 -1.32 8.38 1.65
CA GLY A 88 -1.55 8.37 3.08
C GLY A 88 -2.83 7.62 3.44
N LYS A 89 -2.94 7.30 4.74
CA LYS A 89 -4.19 6.83 5.33
C LYS A 89 -5.30 7.86 5.04
N LEU A 90 -6.39 7.39 4.43
CA LEU A 90 -7.57 8.22 4.21
C LEU A 90 -8.11 8.71 5.55
N LEU A 91 -8.35 10.01 5.62
CA LEU A 91 -8.93 10.64 6.80
C LEU A 91 -10.46 10.57 6.67
N PRO A 92 -11.19 10.27 7.74
CA PRO A 92 -12.63 10.43 7.74
C PRO A 92 -12.96 11.91 7.51
N GLY A 93 -14.03 12.17 6.75
CA GLY A 93 -14.55 13.51 6.54
C GLY A 93 -14.82 14.23 7.86
N LEU A 94 -14.55 15.54 7.88
CA LEU A 94 -14.76 16.40 9.06
C LEU A 94 -16.25 16.60 9.41
N ASP A 95 -17.18 16.26 8.50
CA ASP A 95 -18.61 16.38 8.75
C ASP A 95 -19.15 15.13 9.46
N VAL A 96 -19.58 15.33 10.71
CA VAL A 96 -20.16 14.31 11.60
C VAL A 96 -21.47 13.74 11.02
N LYS A 97 -22.12 14.41 10.07
CA LYS A 97 -23.36 13.94 9.43
C LYS A 97 -23.14 13.09 8.16
N SER A 98 -22.01 13.21 7.47
CA SER A 98 -21.71 12.45 6.25
C SER A 98 -20.65 11.37 6.53
N SER A 99 -21.08 10.22 7.04
CA SER A 99 -20.22 9.09 7.43
C SER A 99 -19.45 8.40 6.28
N LYS A 100 -19.38 9.02 5.08
CA LYS A 100 -18.90 8.40 3.85
C LYS A 100 -17.96 9.27 3.01
N GLU A 101 -17.60 10.44 3.49
CA GLU A 101 -16.58 11.26 2.80
C GLU A 101 -15.19 10.82 3.25
N GLU A 102 -14.34 10.45 2.29
CA GLU A 102 -12.94 10.14 2.53
C GLU A 102 -12.08 11.32 2.09
N CYS A 103 -11.10 11.69 2.90
CA CYS A 103 -10.21 12.82 2.66
C CYS A 103 -8.77 12.35 2.44
N LEU A 104 -8.10 12.93 1.44
CA LEU A 104 -6.74 12.61 1.05
C LEU A 104 -5.80 13.78 1.31
N PRO A 105 -4.90 13.69 2.29
CA PRO A 105 -3.91 14.73 2.54
C PRO A 105 -2.82 14.71 1.46
N VAL A 106 -2.53 15.86 0.87
CA VAL A 106 -1.44 16.06 -0.08
C VAL A 106 -0.32 16.82 0.62
N ILE A 107 0.84 16.19 0.75
CA ILE A 107 1.99 16.71 1.51
C ILE A 107 3.14 16.93 0.56
N ALA A 108 3.67 18.15 0.50
CA ALA A 108 4.93 18.45 -0.16
C ALA A 108 6.09 18.27 0.82
N SER A 109 7.20 17.74 0.32
CA SER A 109 8.45 17.59 1.07
C SER A 109 9.62 18.14 0.29
N PHE A 110 10.42 19.00 0.92
CA PHE A 110 11.60 19.62 0.33
C PHE A 110 12.67 19.82 1.40
N HIS A 111 13.90 19.35 1.15
CA HIS A 111 15.04 19.49 2.09
C HIS A 111 14.71 19.12 3.55
N GLY A 112 13.91 18.08 3.77
CA GLY A 112 13.52 17.61 5.10
C GLY A 112 12.35 18.38 5.73
N ILE A 113 11.91 19.48 5.14
CA ILE A 113 10.69 20.19 5.51
C ILE A 113 9.51 19.49 4.86
N LYS A 114 8.47 19.23 5.65
CA LYS A 114 7.19 18.69 5.17
C LYS A 114 6.11 19.73 5.38
N GLN A 115 5.33 20.00 4.35
CA GLN A 115 4.22 20.93 4.40
C GLN A 115 2.96 20.27 3.85
N LEU A 116 1.88 20.32 4.62
CA LEU A 116 0.55 19.96 4.12
C LEU A 116 0.11 21.05 3.14
N LEU A 117 -0.10 20.68 1.87
CA LEU A 117 -0.57 21.60 0.85
C LEU A 117 -2.09 21.74 0.91
N THR A 118 -2.79 20.61 0.97
CA THR A 118 -4.25 20.56 0.96
C THR A 118 -4.76 19.21 1.46
N VAL A 119 -6.06 19.12 1.72
CA VAL A 119 -6.78 17.90 2.04
C VAL A 119 -7.94 17.79 1.04
N LEU A 120 -7.83 16.83 0.12
CA LEU A 120 -8.80 16.66 -0.96
C LEU A 120 -9.94 15.78 -0.50
N LYS A 121 -11.18 16.26 -0.68
CA LYS A 121 -12.37 15.41 -0.54
C LYS A 121 -12.44 14.47 -1.73
N LEU A 122 -12.65 13.20 -1.47
CA LEU A 122 -12.81 12.17 -2.48
C LEU A 122 -14.24 11.66 -2.51
N GLU A 123 -14.76 11.52 -3.72
CA GLU A 123 -15.99 10.77 -3.98
C GLU A 123 -15.81 9.27 -3.71
N SER A 124 -14.57 8.76 -3.84
CA SER A 124 -14.19 7.41 -3.46
C SER A 124 -12.67 7.23 -3.32
N SER A 125 -12.27 6.25 -2.52
CA SER A 125 -10.89 5.74 -2.36
C SER A 125 -10.27 5.08 -3.59
N PHE A 126 -10.98 4.93 -4.71
CA PHE A 126 -10.39 4.30 -5.88
C PHE A 126 -9.24 5.13 -6.45
N GLY A 127 -8.11 4.48 -6.76
CA GLY A 127 -6.89 5.13 -7.24
C GLY A 127 -7.09 6.06 -8.44
N LYS A 128 -8.04 5.76 -9.34
CA LYS A 128 -8.39 6.65 -10.47
C LYS A 128 -9.00 7.99 -10.02
N HIS A 129 -9.84 7.98 -8.98
CA HIS A 129 -10.46 9.18 -8.45
C HIS A 129 -9.44 9.98 -7.62
N GLN A 130 -8.56 9.28 -6.89
CA GLN A 130 -7.45 9.91 -6.19
C GLN A 130 -6.50 10.62 -7.16
N ALA A 131 -6.02 9.92 -8.19
CA ALA A 131 -5.12 10.49 -9.20
C ALA A 131 -5.76 11.69 -9.91
N LYS A 132 -7.06 11.60 -10.25
CA LYS A 132 -7.80 12.72 -10.83
C LYS A 132 -7.87 13.91 -9.87
N ALA A 133 -8.27 13.70 -8.61
CA ALA A 133 -8.38 14.76 -7.62
C ALA A 133 -7.05 15.47 -7.40
N ILE A 134 -5.94 14.74 -7.36
CA ILE A 134 -4.60 15.30 -7.20
C ILE A 134 -4.16 16.07 -8.43
N SER A 135 -4.38 15.53 -9.63
CA SER A 135 -4.07 16.23 -10.87
C SER A 135 -4.81 17.56 -10.94
N THR A 136 -6.11 17.57 -10.62
CA THR A 136 -6.89 18.81 -10.54
C THR A 136 -6.29 19.76 -9.50
N ALA A 137 -6.04 19.30 -8.28
CA ALA A 137 -5.53 20.16 -7.21
C ALA A 137 -4.12 20.73 -7.42
N LEU A 138 -3.29 20.10 -8.25
CA LEU A 138 -1.92 20.55 -8.53
C LEU A 138 -1.81 21.44 -9.78
N PHE A 139 -2.79 21.35 -10.70
CA PHE A 139 -2.75 22.04 -11.99
C PHE A 139 -3.88 23.05 -12.22
N ASP A 140 -4.84 23.15 -11.30
CA ASP A 140 -5.81 24.26 -11.22
C ASP A 140 -5.14 25.56 -10.73
#